data_AF-A0A1F7IRY4-F1
#
_entry.id   AF-A0A1F7IRY4-F1
#
_cell.length_a   1.000
_cell.length_b   1.000
_cell.length_c   1.000
_cell.angle_alpha   90.00
_cell.angle_beta   90.00
_cell.angle_gamma   90.00
#
_symmetry.space_group_name_H-M   'P 1'
#
loop_
_entity.id
_entity.type
_entity.pdbx_description
1 polymer ?
#
loop_
_entity_poly.entity_id
_entity_poly.type
_entity_poly.pdbx_seq_one_letter_code
_entity_poly.pdbx_strand_id
1 'polypeptide(L)'
;MNYHTYKKQIKAIFVRTKKVSCPAFNHEEIIFNAKGINHLPRAIHLVKNATFWQEENKEERNGEIYRYFAFEAVVENRRIKVIIRQVGNGNKHFWSVIPAWRRDRFGVLNAKSRNLEK
;
A
#
# COMPACT_ATOMS: atom_id res chain seq x y z
N MET A 1 20.48 -11.43 5.73
CA MET A 1 19.90 -11.94 4.47
C MET A 1 20.40 -11.07 3.32
N ASN A 2 20.92 -11.64 2.23
CA ASN A 2 21.43 -10.83 1.11
C ASN A 2 20.28 -10.28 0.24
N TYR A 3 20.55 -9.19 -0.48
CA TYR A 3 19.57 -8.48 -1.30
C TYR A 3 18.94 -9.35 -2.40
N HIS A 4 19.73 -10.25 -3.01
CA HIS A 4 19.26 -11.18 -4.04
C HIS A 4 18.24 -12.18 -3.50
N THR A 5 18.50 -12.73 -2.31
CA THR A 5 17.62 -13.68 -1.62
C THR A 5 16.30 -13.03 -1.22
N TYR A 6 16.36 -11.78 -0.72
CA TYR A 6 15.17 -10.99 -0.39
C TYR A 6 14.27 -10.76 -1.61
N LYS A 7 14.84 -10.31 -2.73
CA LYS A 7 14.07 -10.11 -3.97
C LYS A 7 13.43 -11.40 -4.47
N LYS A 8 14.12 -12.54 -4.36
CA LYS A 8 13.61 -13.85 -4.77
C LYS A 8 12.41 -14.27 -3.90
N GLN A 9 12.49 -14.08 -2.58
CA GLN A 9 11.39 -14.36 -1.66
C GLN A 9 10.18 -13.47 -1.94
N ILE A 10 10.39 -12.16 -2.14
CA ILE A 10 9.30 -11.25 -2.45
C ILE A 10 8.64 -11.61 -3.78
N LYS A 11 9.41 -11.95 -4.81
CA LYS A 11 8.84 -12.43 -6.09
C LYS A 11 7.99 -13.69 -5.87
N ALA A 12 8.43 -14.63 -5.04
CA ALA A 12 7.64 -15.82 -4.72
C ALA A 12 6.33 -15.48 -3.98
N ILE A 13 6.37 -14.56 -3.01
CA ILE A 13 5.18 -14.05 -2.30
C ILE A 13 4.22 -13.39 -3.29
N PHE A 14 4.72 -12.52 -4.18
CA PHE A 14 3.91 -11.86 -5.20
C PHE A 14 3.23 -12.87 -6.15
N VAL A 15 3.98 -13.86 -6.67
CA VAL A 15 3.44 -14.88 -7.57
C VAL A 15 2.31 -15.67 -6.90
N ARG A 16 2.48 -15.99 -5.61
CA ARG A 16 1.48 -16.71 -4.82
C ARG A 16 0.30 -15.82 -4.40
N THR A 17 0.52 -14.54 -4.18
CA THR A 17 -0.44 -13.60 -3.60
C THR A 17 -0.76 -12.49 -4.60
N LYS A 18 -1.56 -12.84 -5.62
CA LYS A 18 -2.10 -11.89 -6.61
C LYS A 18 -3.27 -11.07 -6.07
N LYS A 19 -3.98 -11.63 -5.08
CA LYS A 19 -5.16 -11.04 -4.46
C LYS A 19 -5.14 -11.23 -2.95
N VAL A 20 -5.73 -10.29 -2.23
CA VAL A 20 -5.81 -10.29 -0.77
C VAL A 20 -7.17 -9.78 -0.33
N SER A 21 -7.90 -10.57 0.46
CA SER A 21 -9.12 -10.13 1.14
C SER A 21 -8.81 -8.97 2.09
N CYS A 22 -9.55 -7.87 1.98
CA CYS A 22 -9.44 -6.71 2.86
C CYS A 22 -10.70 -6.57 3.72
N PRO A 23 -10.64 -6.86 5.03
CA PRO A 23 -11.79 -6.76 5.93
C PRO A 23 -12.43 -5.36 5.96
N ALA A 24 -11.62 -4.29 5.92
CA ALA A 24 -12.11 -2.91 5.92
C ALA A 24 -12.91 -2.52 4.66
N PHE A 25 -12.82 -3.32 3.59
CA PHE A 25 -13.70 -3.23 2.42
C PHE A 25 -14.69 -4.40 2.38
N ASN A 26 -15.23 -4.79 3.54
CA ASN A 26 -16.20 -5.89 3.63
C ASN A 26 -15.71 -7.18 2.92
N HIS A 27 -14.45 -7.53 3.14
CA HIS A 27 -13.78 -8.70 2.54
C HIS A 27 -13.59 -8.66 1.01
N GLU A 28 -13.72 -7.51 0.36
CA GLU A 28 -13.35 -7.35 -1.06
C GLU A 28 -11.90 -7.75 -1.33
N GLU A 29 -11.65 -8.33 -2.52
CA GLU A 29 -10.31 -8.70 -2.95
C GLU A 29 -9.54 -7.50 -3.52
N ILE A 30 -8.39 -7.20 -2.91
CA ILE A 30 -7.43 -6.23 -3.44
C ILE A 30 -6.47 -6.91 -4.38
N ILE A 31 -6.38 -6.40 -5.60
CA ILE A 31 -5.47 -6.91 -6.62
C ILE A 31 -4.09 -6.28 -6.42
N PHE A 32 -3.10 -7.10 -6.09
CA PHE A 32 -1.71 -6.68 -5.99
C PHE A 32 -1.03 -6.86 -7.35
N ASN A 33 -0.35 -5.81 -7.83
CA ASN A 33 0.41 -5.82 -9.08
C ASN A 33 1.92 -5.76 -8.78
N ALA A 34 2.75 -5.94 -9.80
CA ALA A 34 4.21 -5.98 -9.64
C ALA A 34 4.82 -4.61 -9.26
N LYS A 35 4.07 -3.51 -9.32
CA LYS A 35 4.56 -2.20 -8.88
C LYS A 35 4.65 -2.17 -7.36
N GLY A 36 5.74 -1.63 -6.81
CA GLY A 36 5.96 -1.55 -5.36
C GLY A 36 6.38 -2.86 -4.68
N ILE A 37 6.81 -3.86 -5.45
CA ILE A 37 7.12 -5.23 -4.99
C ILE A 37 8.02 -5.28 -3.74
N ASN A 38 9.00 -4.38 -3.59
CA ASN A 38 9.95 -4.39 -2.47
C ASN A 38 9.31 -4.21 -1.08
N HIS A 39 8.09 -3.71 -1.00
CA HIS A 39 7.38 -3.46 0.25
C HIS A 39 6.07 -4.26 0.35
N LEU A 40 5.87 -5.18 -0.59
CA LEU A 40 4.67 -6.00 -0.74
C LEU A 40 4.33 -6.80 0.52
N PRO A 41 5.28 -7.45 1.24
CA PRO A 41 4.91 -8.23 2.42
C PRO A 41 4.25 -7.39 3.52
N ARG A 42 4.78 -6.17 3.77
CA ARG A 42 4.21 -5.24 4.75
C ARG A 42 2.87 -4.67 4.29
N ALA A 43 2.75 -4.36 3.00
CA ALA A 43 1.48 -3.90 2.45
C ALA A 43 0.39 -4.97 2.54
N ILE A 44 0.71 -6.23 2.20
CA ILE A 44 -0.20 -7.37 2.34
C ILE A 44 -0.60 -7.55 3.81
N HIS A 45 0.36 -7.54 4.72
CA HIS A 45 0.09 -7.68 6.15
C HIS A 45 -0.86 -6.58 6.65
N LEU A 46 -0.62 -5.33 6.26
CA LEU A 46 -1.46 -4.21 6.64
C LEU A 46 -2.88 -4.34 6.07
N VAL A 47 -3.02 -4.61 4.77
CA VAL A 47 -4.34 -4.74 4.12
C VAL A 47 -5.16 -5.92 4.68
N LYS A 48 -4.51 -7.03 5.05
CA LYS A 48 -5.18 -8.19 5.66
C LYS A 48 -5.75 -7.92 7.05
N ASN A 49 -5.10 -7.05 7.81
CA ASN A 49 -5.42 -6.83 9.23
C ASN A 49 -6.09 -5.49 9.50
N ALA A 50 -6.13 -4.59 8.53
CA ALA A 50 -6.77 -3.30 8.69
C ALA A 50 -8.28 -3.44 8.85
N THR A 51 -8.82 -2.68 9.80
CA THR A 51 -10.25 -2.58 10.09
C THR A 51 -10.88 -1.30 9.53
N PHE A 52 -10.07 -0.29 9.21
CA PHE A 52 -10.53 0.98 8.65
C PHE A 52 -9.58 1.50 7.57
N TRP A 53 -10.09 2.46 6.80
CA TRP A 53 -9.37 3.22 5.79
C TRP A 53 -9.85 4.67 5.80
N GLN A 54 -9.09 5.56 5.15
CA GLN A 54 -9.46 6.95 4.92
C GLN A 54 -9.47 7.22 3.41
N GLU A 55 -10.45 7.97 2.91
CA GLU A 55 -10.36 8.48 1.54
C GLU A 55 -9.28 9.56 1.51
N GLU A 56 -8.22 9.33 0.74
CA GLU A 56 -7.08 10.25 0.65
C GLU A 56 -7.27 11.24 -0.51
N ASN A 57 -7.86 10.78 -1.62
CA ASN A 57 -8.16 11.64 -2.76
C ASN A 57 -9.23 11.04 -3.68
N LYS A 58 -9.91 11.91 -4.43
CA LYS A 58 -10.81 11.59 -5.52
C LYS A 58 -10.54 12.54 -6.69
N GLU A 59 -10.24 11.99 -7.85
CA GLU A 59 -9.91 12.76 -9.06
C GLU A 59 -10.75 12.29 -10.24
N GLU A 60 -11.05 13.18 -11.18
CA GLU A 60 -11.63 12.82 -12.47
C GLU A 60 -10.59 13.04 -13.57
N ARG A 61 -10.37 12.03 -14.42
CA ARG A 61 -9.45 12.12 -15.55
C ARG A 61 -10.09 11.45 -16.76
N ASN A 62 -10.26 12.19 -17.84
CA ASN A 62 -10.86 11.71 -19.09
C ASN A 62 -12.24 11.04 -18.87
N GLY A 63 -13.07 11.61 -17.99
CA GLY A 63 -14.40 11.07 -17.64
C GLY A 63 -14.39 9.86 -16.71
N GLU A 64 -13.23 9.38 -16.27
CA GLU A 64 -13.12 8.31 -15.27
C GLU A 64 -12.82 8.87 -13.88
N ILE A 65 -13.51 8.34 -12.86
CA ILE A 65 -13.28 8.68 -11.46
C ILE A 65 -12.20 7.77 -10.88
N TYR A 66 -11.15 8.37 -10.31
CA TYR A 66 -10.09 7.71 -9.58
C TYR A 66 -10.30 7.95 -8.08
N ARG A 67 -10.46 6.89 -7.29
CA ARG A 67 -10.56 6.97 -5.83
C ARG A 67 -9.32 6.37 -5.19
N TYR A 68 -8.79 7.04 -4.18
CA TYR A 68 -7.60 6.62 -3.45
C TYR A 68 -7.93 6.47 -1.97
N PHE A 69 -7.60 5.31 -1.43
CA PHE A 69 -7.86 4.94 -0.04
C PHE A 69 -6.54 4.69 0.68
N ALA A 70 -6.33 5.36 1.79
CA ALA A 70 -5.17 5.20 2.65
C ALA A 70 -5.46 4.26 3.82
N PHE A 71 -4.55 3.32 4.00
CA PHE A 71 -4.50 2.44 5.14
C PHE A 71 -3.23 2.74 5.92
N GLU A 72 -3.38 3.05 7.20
CA GLU A 72 -2.30 3.50 8.05
C GLU A 72 -2.16 2.59 9.28
N ALA A 73 -0.96 2.08 9.52
CA ALA A 73 -0.67 1.26 10.70
C ALA A 73 0.79 1.40 11.14
N VAL A 74 1.07 1.02 12.38
CA VAL A 74 2.42 0.78 12.88
C VAL A 74 2.72 -0.71 12.75
N VAL A 75 3.75 -1.07 11.98
CA VAL A 75 4.21 -2.44 11.79
C VAL A 75 5.71 -2.46 12.10
N GLU A 76 6.16 -3.33 13.01
CA GLU A 76 7.58 -3.43 13.42
C GLU A 76 8.17 -2.06 13.83
N ASN A 77 7.46 -1.30 14.67
CA ASN A 77 7.81 0.07 15.10
C ASN A 77 7.95 1.11 13.97
N ARG A 78 7.47 0.81 12.77
CA ARG A 78 7.47 1.74 11.63
C ARG A 78 6.05 2.06 11.20
N ARG A 79 5.76 3.35 11.02
CA ARG A 79 4.51 3.79 10.39
C ARG A 79 4.54 3.45 8.91
N ILE A 80 3.48 2.81 8.43
CA ILE A 80 3.34 2.42 7.04
C ILE A 80 2.00 2.96 6.56
N LYS A 81 2.01 3.56 5.37
CA LYS A 81 0.80 3.98 4.65
C LYS A 81 0.73 3.15 3.37
N VAL A 82 -0.37 2.45 3.17
CA VAL A 82 -0.67 1.74 1.92
C VAL A 82 -1.77 2.49 1.20
N ILE A 83 -1.58 2.76 -0.08
CA ILE A 83 -2.57 3.39 -0.94
C ILE A 83 -3.18 2.31 -1.84
N ILE A 84 -4.51 2.21 -1.78
CA ILE A 84 -5.33 1.41 -2.69
C ILE A 84 -6.06 2.36 -3.64
N ARG A 85 -6.12 2.01 -4.93
CA ARG A 85 -6.77 2.82 -5.96
C ARG A 85 -7.91 2.05 -6.61
N GLN A 86 -9.02 2.73 -6.87
CA GLN A 86 -10.12 2.25 -7.70
C GLN A 86 -10.34 3.19 -8.88
N VAL A 87 -10.59 2.64 -10.06
CA VAL A 87 -10.92 3.41 -11.28
C VAL A 87 -12.35 3.09 -11.68
N GLY A 88 -13.20 4.11 -11.78
CA GLY A 88 -14.64 3.99 -11.96
C GLY A 88 -15.26 3.06 -10.91
N ASN A 89 -16.04 2.09 -11.39
CA ASN A 89 -16.60 1.01 -10.59
C ASN A 89 -15.78 -0.30 -10.69
N GLY A 90 -14.55 -0.21 -11.21
CA GLY A 90 -13.65 -1.36 -11.36
C GLY A 90 -13.11 -1.89 -10.03
N ASN A 91 -12.23 -2.88 -10.13
CA ASN A 91 -11.60 -3.50 -8.96
C ASN A 91 -10.68 -2.54 -8.21
N LYS A 92 -10.49 -2.79 -6.92
CA LYS A 92 -9.50 -2.09 -6.11
C LYS A 92 -8.11 -2.70 -6.32
N HIS A 93 -7.13 -1.85 -6.56
CA HIS A 93 -5.76 -2.25 -6.85
C HIS A 93 -4.78 -1.63 -5.87
N PHE A 94 -3.74 -2.39 -5.50
CA PHE A 94 -2.58 -1.82 -4.84
C PHE A 94 -1.93 -0.74 -5.72
N TRP A 95 -1.72 0.45 -5.15
CA TRP A 95 -1.12 1.58 -5.85
C TRP A 95 0.29 1.88 -5.34
N SER A 96 0.43 2.08 -4.04
CA SER A 96 1.70 2.48 -3.45
C SER A 96 1.77 2.09 -1.97
N VAL A 97 2.98 2.09 -1.45
CA VAL A 97 3.27 1.95 -0.03
C VAL A 97 4.38 2.93 0.33
N ILE A 98 4.13 3.67 1.39
CA ILE A 98 5.03 4.69 1.90
C ILE A 98 5.54 4.19 3.25
N PRO A 99 6.76 3.61 3.28
CA PRO A 99 7.38 3.21 4.53
C PRO A 99 7.87 4.44 5.31
N ALA A 100 7.71 4.42 6.62
CA ALA A 100 8.20 5.44 7.55
C ALA A 100 7.67 6.87 7.31
N TRP A 101 6.41 7.00 6.88
CA TRP A 101 5.79 8.31 6.71
C TRP A 101 5.63 9.02 8.07
N ARG A 102 5.92 10.33 8.08
CA ARG A 102 5.57 11.23 9.19
C ARG A 102 4.76 12.40 8.63
N ARG A 103 3.70 12.78 9.34
CA ARG A 103 3.09 14.11 9.17
C ARG A 103 3.90 15.09 10.00
N ASP A 104 4.45 16.12 9.38
CA ASP A 104 4.94 17.30 10.07
C ASP A 104 3.98 18.48 9.87
N ARG A 105 4.34 19.67 10.34
CA ARG A 105 3.51 20.88 10.17
C ARG A 105 3.41 21.37 8.73
N PHE A 106 4.17 20.80 7.79
CA PHE A 106 4.26 21.21 6.39
C PHE A 106 3.70 20.16 5.41
N GLY A 107 3.39 18.94 5.87
CA GLY A 107 2.68 17.93 5.07
C GLY A 107 3.14 16.50 5.30
N VAL A 108 2.92 15.65 4.29
CA VAL A 108 3.36 14.24 4.28
C VAL A 108 4.82 14.18 3.84
N LEU A 109 5.73 13.84 4.74
CA LEU A 109 7.13 13.63 4.42
C LEU A 109 7.39 12.17 3.98
N ASN A 110 7.95 12.00 2.79
CA ASN A 110 8.57 10.73 2.38
C ASN A 110 9.92 10.57 3.07
N ALA A 111 10.12 9.51 3.87
CA ALA A 111 11.36 9.27 4.64
C ALA A 111 12.66 9.30 3.80
N LYS A 112 12.55 9.01 2.50
CA LYS A 112 13.67 9.08 1.54
C LYS A 112 14.26 10.47 1.36
N SER A 113 13.48 11.55 1.53
CA SER A 113 13.99 12.90 1.30
C SER A 113 14.95 13.39 2.40
N ARG A 114 15.02 12.69 3.54
CA ARG A 114 15.84 13.08 4.70
C ARG A 114 16.70 11.97 5.32
N ASN A 115 16.95 10.86 4.61
CA ASN A 115 17.72 9.71 5.15
C ASN A 115 17.18 9.18 6.49
N LEU A 116 15.85 9.20 6.68
CA LEU A 116 15.18 8.76 7.92
C LEU A 116 14.94 7.25 7.95
N GLU A 117 15.62 6.48 7.09
CA GLU A 117 15.51 5.01 7.02
C GLU A 117 16.36 4.28 8.09
N LYS A 118 17.13 5.03 8.91
CA LYS A 118 17.89 4.47 10.05
C LYS A 118 16.95 3.94 11.13
#